data_AF-A0A157P0A7-F1
#
_entry.id   AF-A0A157P0A7-F1
#
_cell.length_a   1.000
_cell.length_b   1.000
_cell.length_c   1.000
_cell.angle_alpha   90.00
_cell.angle_beta   90.00
_cell.angle_gamma   90.00
#
_symmetry.space_group_name_H-M   'P 1'
#
loop_
_entity.id
_entity.type
_entity.pdbx_description
1 polymer ?
#
loop_
_entity_poly.entity_id
_entity_poly.type
_entity_poly.pdbx_seq_one_letter_code
_entity_poly.pdbx_strand_id
1 'polypeptide(L)'
;MSEGVVILDEPRASLCGTAAVLLDAEGALSMQTQLRIWALADALRGQSDVVDVQPGMNSLLVMYDIASMDPERAPRELLARWRETPATPRAGKVLEVPVIYGGEMGVDMPFVCSHHGLTPEEIARLHAAPEYVVFAPGTGPGFGYLFGLDQRLFTPRRKVPEMRAIGGLVSIGGAQSNLGAPRRADGPKAGPTGWHSIGHSPEVPEPFDLAREGVNLLAMGDRVRFRIARIEPS
;
A
#
# COMPACT_ATOMS: atom_id res chain seq x y z
N MET A 1 -23.62 8.77 2.92
CA MET A 1 -22.62 9.85 2.90
C MET A 1 -21.26 9.17 2.88
N SER A 2 -20.69 8.93 1.70
CA SER A 2 -19.27 8.58 1.61
C SER A 2 -18.51 9.85 1.97
N GLU A 3 -17.80 9.88 3.09
CA GLU A 3 -16.77 10.90 3.28
C GLU A 3 -15.82 10.75 2.09
N GLY A 4 -15.84 11.75 1.21
CA GLY A 4 -14.93 11.80 0.07
C GLY A 4 -13.50 11.81 0.58
N VAL A 5 -12.58 11.26 -0.21
CA VAL A 5 -11.15 11.43 0.04
C VAL A 5 -10.88 12.93 0.11
N VAL A 6 -10.41 13.42 1.26
CA VAL A 6 -10.04 14.84 1.42
C VAL A 6 -8.76 15.07 0.64
N ILE A 7 -8.85 15.91 -0.39
CA ILE A 7 -7.70 16.38 -1.16
C ILE A 7 -7.31 17.74 -0.59
N LEU A 8 -6.08 17.87 -0.13
CA LEU A 8 -5.57 19.13 0.41
C LEU A 8 -5.09 20.04 -0.72
N ASP A 9 -5.46 21.32 -0.68
CA ASP A 9 -4.94 22.33 -1.62
C ASP A 9 -3.49 22.72 -1.30
N GLU A 10 -3.10 22.63 -0.02
CA GLU A 10 -1.74 22.91 0.46
C GLU A 10 -1.25 21.82 1.41
N PRO A 11 0.07 21.54 1.47
CA PRO A 11 0.61 20.56 2.40
C PRO A 11 0.46 21.04 3.84
N ARG A 12 0.27 20.09 4.75
CA ARG A 12 0.16 20.34 6.18
C ARG A 12 1.15 19.47 6.94
N ALA A 13 1.81 20.04 7.94
CA ALA A 13 2.51 19.25 8.95
C ALA A 13 1.89 19.50 10.32
N SER A 14 1.62 18.42 11.04
CA SER A 14 0.99 18.45 12.36
C SER A 14 1.70 17.49 13.31
N LEU A 15 1.72 17.84 14.59
CA LEU A 15 2.19 16.92 15.63
C LEU A 15 1.35 15.65 15.64
N CYS A 16 2.01 14.51 15.76
CA CYS A 16 1.41 13.19 15.93
C CYS A 16 1.95 12.58 17.23
N GLY A 17 1.32 12.93 18.35
CA GLY A 17 1.89 12.69 19.68
C GLY A 17 2.97 13.71 20.04
N THR A 18 3.91 13.32 20.91
CA THR A 18 4.89 14.26 21.51
C THR A 18 6.21 14.37 20.76
N ALA A 19 6.59 13.35 20.00
CA ALA A 19 7.90 13.25 19.37
C ALA A 19 7.84 12.94 17.87
N ALA A 20 6.68 13.15 17.23
CA ALA A 20 6.53 12.90 15.80
C ALA A 20 5.73 13.99 15.11
N VAL A 21 6.03 14.18 13.83
CA VAL A 21 5.34 15.10 12.93
C VAL A 21 4.83 14.30 11.73
N LEU A 22 3.54 14.41 11.47
CA LEU A 22 2.91 13.90 10.25
C LEU A 22 2.84 15.02 9.22
N LEU A 23 3.48 14.81 8.07
CA LEU A 23 3.31 15.61 6.86
C LEU A 23 2.24 14.95 5.98
N ASP A 24 1.16 15.66 5.73
CA ASP A 24 0.17 15.34 4.70
C ASP A 24 0.49 16.16 3.44
N ALA A 25 0.71 15.49 2.31
CA ALA A 25 0.99 16.17 1.06
C ALA A 25 -0.28 16.72 0.41
N GLU A 26 -0.11 17.79 -0.37
CA GLU A 26 -1.16 18.35 -1.22
C GLU A 26 -1.55 17.42 -2.39
N GLY A 27 -2.75 17.66 -2.91
CA GLY A 27 -3.24 17.01 -4.13
C GLY A 27 -3.67 15.57 -3.96
N ALA A 28 -4.22 15.01 -5.04
CA ALA A 28 -4.59 13.61 -5.10
C ALA A 28 -3.35 12.71 -5.05
N LEU A 29 -3.53 11.49 -4.54
CA LEU A 29 -2.50 10.46 -4.54
C LEU A 29 -1.93 10.26 -5.95
N SER A 30 -0.63 10.49 -6.11
CA SER A 30 0.05 10.41 -7.39
C SER A 30 1.46 9.87 -7.25
N MET A 31 2.00 9.31 -8.33
CA MET A 31 3.40 8.89 -8.38
C MET A 31 4.35 10.08 -8.15
N GLN A 32 4.04 11.25 -8.70
CA GLN A 32 4.89 12.44 -8.57
C GLN A 32 5.03 12.88 -7.10
N THR A 33 3.93 12.91 -6.35
CA THR A 33 3.93 13.22 -4.93
C THR A 33 4.67 12.14 -4.13
N GLN A 34 4.45 10.86 -4.44
CA GLN A 34 5.11 9.75 -3.76
C GLN A 34 6.63 9.76 -3.96
N LEU A 35 7.12 10.09 -5.16
CA LEU A 35 8.55 10.25 -5.43
C LEU A 35 9.19 11.33 -4.55
N ARG A 36 8.49 12.45 -4.29
CA ARG A 36 8.95 13.50 -3.36
C ARG A 36 8.97 13.00 -1.93
N ILE A 37 7.94 12.26 -1.51
CA ILE A 37 7.84 11.69 -0.16
C ILE A 37 9.03 10.78 0.11
N TRP A 38 9.35 9.90 -0.83
CA TRP A 38 10.50 9.02 -0.71
C TRP A 38 11.83 9.77 -0.70
N ALA A 39 12.00 10.78 -1.57
CA ALA A 39 13.21 11.59 -1.58
C ALA A 39 13.42 12.34 -0.25
N LEU A 40 12.34 12.92 0.30
CA LEU A 40 12.38 13.56 1.60
C LEU A 40 12.70 12.55 2.70
N ALA A 41 12.07 11.36 2.65
CA ALA A 41 12.32 10.32 3.63
C ALA A 41 13.79 9.86 3.64
N ASP A 42 14.36 9.65 2.46
CA ASP A 42 15.75 9.24 2.30
C ASP A 42 16.72 10.35 2.75
N ALA A 43 16.39 11.63 2.54
CA ALA A 43 17.18 12.76 3.03
C ALA A 43 17.11 12.95 4.56
N LEU A 44 16.01 12.52 5.20
CA LEU A 44 15.83 12.59 6.65
C LEU A 44 16.48 11.40 7.39
N ARG A 45 16.54 10.23 6.75
CA ARG A 45 17.16 9.04 7.33
C ARG A 45 18.64 9.27 7.64
N GLY A 46 19.03 8.93 8.86
CA GLY A 46 20.41 9.06 9.33
C GLY A 46 20.78 10.43 9.90
N GLN A 47 19.86 11.40 9.91
CA GLN A 47 20.03 12.61 10.72
C GLN A 47 19.99 12.26 12.21
N SER A 48 20.83 12.91 13.01
CA SER A 48 21.06 12.54 14.41
C SER A 48 19.84 12.73 15.32
N ASP A 49 18.96 13.65 14.97
CA ASP A 49 17.73 14.00 15.68
C ASP A 49 16.51 13.23 15.18
N VAL A 50 16.65 12.40 14.13
CA VAL A 50 15.58 11.61 13.53
C VAL A 50 15.71 10.15 13.98
N VAL A 51 14.72 9.68 14.74
CA VAL A 51 14.65 8.30 15.23
C VAL A 51 14.14 7.36 14.15
N ASP A 52 13.09 7.77 13.42
CA ASP A 52 12.50 6.94 12.38
C ASP A 52 11.74 7.78 11.34
N VAL A 53 11.58 7.23 10.14
CA VAL A 53 10.91 7.87 9.01
C VAL A 53 10.04 6.84 8.30
N GLN A 54 8.72 7.08 8.32
CA GLN A 54 7.70 6.17 7.84
C GLN A 54 6.88 6.81 6.70
N PRO A 55 7.25 6.54 5.43
CA PRO A 55 6.45 6.95 4.28
C PRO A 55 5.10 6.26 4.24
N GLY A 56 4.03 7.04 4.12
CA GLY A 56 2.66 6.58 3.94
C GLY A 56 2.17 6.75 2.51
N MET A 57 0.85 6.61 2.32
CA MET A 57 0.18 6.93 1.06
C MET A 57 -0.11 8.43 1.05
N ASN A 58 0.64 9.22 0.26
CA ASN A 58 0.51 10.69 0.23
C ASN A 58 0.83 11.40 1.56
N SER A 59 1.57 10.74 2.46
CA SER A 59 1.99 11.31 3.73
C SER A 59 3.37 10.80 4.16
N LEU A 60 4.00 11.48 5.12
CA LEU A 60 5.26 11.10 5.73
C LEU A 60 5.19 11.34 7.23
N LEU A 61 5.37 10.28 8.03
CA LEU A 61 5.55 10.40 9.47
C LEU A 61 7.05 10.43 9.79
N VAL A 62 7.48 11.46 10.51
CA VAL A 62 8.86 11.60 10.99
C VAL A 62 8.85 11.58 12.51
N MET A 63 9.59 10.64 13.08
CA MET A 63 9.80 10.54 14.52
C MET A 63 11.17 11.12 14.87
N TYR A 64 11.19 12.00 15.86
CA TYR A 64 12.39 12.69 16.32
C TYR A 64 12.79 12.20 17.72
N ASP A 65 14.05 12.43 18.08
CA ASP A 65 14.46 12.31 19.49
C ASP A 65 13.76 13.42 20.28
N ILE A 66 12.99 13.01 21.29
CA ILE A 66 12.20 13.92 22.13
C ILE A 66 13.08 14.94 22.87
N ALA A 67 14.34 14.61 23.16
CA ALA A 67 15.26 15.51 23.83
C ALA A 67 15.74 16.66 22.93
N SER A 68 15.70 16.47 21.61
CA SER A 68 16.12 17.48 20.62
C SER A 68 14.97 18.13 19.86
N MET A 69 13.76 17.55 19.88
CA MET A 69 12.63 18.04 19.13
C MET A 69 12.01 19.30 19.76
N ASP A 70 11.88 20.34 18.94
CA ASP A 70 11.04 21.51 19.24
C ASP A 70 9.67 21.32 18.54
N PRO A 71 8.56 21.19 19.29
CA PRO A 71 7.23 20.91 18.73
C PRO A 71 6.65 22.06 17.91
N GLU A 72 7.08 23.30 18.11
CA GLU A 72 6.63 24.45 17.33
C GLU A 72 7.44 24.61 16.04
N ARG A 73 8.72 24.22 16.07
CA ARG A 73 9.66 24.38 14.97
C ARG A 73 9.60 23.20 13.99
N ALA A 74 9.55 21.96 14.48
CA ALA A 74 9.67 20.77 13.66
C ALA A 74 8.61 20.67 12.53
N PRO A 75 7.31 20.97 12.75
CA PRO A 75 6.34 20.98 11.66
C PRO A 75 6.64 22.03 10.58
N ARG A 76 7.09 23.23 10.97
CA ARG A 76 7.42 24.30 10.02
C ARG A 76 8.64 23.94 9.18
N GLU A 77 9.66 23.36 9.79
CA GLU A 77 10.87 22.91 9.08
C GLU A 77 10.58 21.75 8.13
N LEU A 78 9.77 20.77 8.56
CA LEU A 78 9.37 19.67 7.69
C LEU A 78 8.59 20.18 6.47
N LEU A 79 7.68 21.14 6.65
CA LEU A 79 6.99 21.80 5.54
C LEU A 79 7.92 22.57 4.60
N ALA A 80 8.91 23.28 5.14
CA ALA A 80 9.89 23.99 4.34
C ALA A 80 10.70 23.00 3.47
N ARG A 81 11.22 21.92 4.08
CA ARG A 81 11.93 20.86 3.36
C ARG A 81 11.05 20.19 2.31
N TRP A 82 9.78 19.94 2.60
CA TRP A 82 8.83 19.37 1.64
C TRP A 82 8.68 20.24 0.38
N ARG A 83 8.53 21.56 0.55
CA ARG A 83 8.40 22.52 -0.57
C ARG A 83 9.63 22.54 -1.47
N GLU A 84 10.81 22.29 -0.90
CA GLU A 84 12.08 22.27 -1.64
C GLU A 84 12.43 20.89 -2.22
N THR A 85 11.78 19.82 -1.74
CA THR A 85 12.12 18.45 -2.15
C THR A 85 11.58 18.14 -3.56
N PRO A 86 12.45 17.85 -4.54
CA PRO A 86 12.03 17.49 -5.88
C PRO A 86 11.59 16.01 -5.96
N ALA A 87 10.78 15.70 -6.95
CA ALA A 87 10.49 14.31 -7.29
C ALA A 87 11.74 13.67 -7.90
N THR A 88 12.29 12.64 -7.25
CA THR A 88 13.47 11.92 -7.76
C THR A 88 13.04 10.58 -8.34
N PRO A 89 13.37 10.26 -9.60
CA PRO A 89 13.05 8.96 -10.18
C PRO A 89 13.60 7.81 -9.34
N ARG A 90 12.75 6.80 -9.11
CA ARG A 90 13.11 5.60 -8.36
C ARG A 90 12.98 4.38 -9.26
N ALA A 91 14.10 3.69 -9.47
CA ALA A 91 14.09 2.38 -10.09
C ALA A 91 13.69 1.34 -9.05
N GLY A 92 13.05 0.26 -9.51
CA GLY A 92 12.65 -0.87 -8.68
C GLY A 92 12.54 -2.12 -9.53
N LYS A 93 12.66 -3.29 -8.90
CA LYS A 93 12.47 -4.57 -9.57
C LYS A 93 10.97 -4.85 -9.77
N VAL A 94 10.66 -5.76 -10.68
CA VAL A 94 9.29 -6.23 -10.93
C VAL A 94 9.15 -7.66 -10.42
N LEU A 95 8.19 -7.89 -9.53
CA LEU A 95 7.75 -9.22 -9.12
C LEU A 95 6.51 -9.60 -9.94
N GLU A 96 6.63 -10.65 -10.76
CA GLU A 96 5.46 -11.23 -11.43
C GLU A 96 4.77 -12.23 -10.49
N VAL A 97 3.45 -12.12 -10.35
CA VAL A 97 2.66 -12.93 -9.43
C VAL A 97 1.51 -13.60 -10.19
N PRO A 98 1.52 -14.94 -10.35
CA PRO A 98 0.41 -15.66 -10.97
C PRO A 98 -0.82 -15.67 -10.04
N VAL A 99 -1.98 -15.28 -10.56
CA VAL A 99 -3.22 -15.16 -9.79
C VAL A 99 -4.29 -16.08 -10.36
N ILE A 100 -4.91 -16.84 -9.48
CA ILE A 100 -6.15 -17.57 -9.70
C ILE A 100 -7.29 -16.66 -9.22
N TYR A 101 -8.07 -16.15 -10.16
CA TYR A 101 -9.21 -15.27 -9.85
C TYR A 101 -10.48 -16.09 -9.58
N GLY A 102 -11.35 -15.59 -8.71
CA GLY A 102 -12.59 -16.27 -8.33
C GLY A 102 -12.36 -17.47 -7.40
N GLY A 103 -13.30 -18.41 -7.42
CA GLY A 103 -13.26 -19.62 -6.60
C GLY A 103 -13.35 -19.36 -5.09
N GLU A 104 -12.99 -20.38 -4.31
CA GLU A 104 -13.11 -20.37 -2.83
C GLU A 104 -12.24 -19.33 -2.13
N MET A 105 -11.22 -18.80 -2.80
CA MET A 105 -10.34 -17.75 -2.26
C MET A 105 -10.69 -16.37 -2.82
N GLY A 106 -11.42 -16.31 -3.94
CA GLY A 106 -11.95 -15.09 -4.55
C GLY A 106 -13.45 -14.90 -4.26
N VAL A 107 -13.89 -15.22 -3.03
CA VAL A 107 -15.32 -15.23 -2.64
C VAL A 107 -16.06 -13.92 -2.83
N ASP A 108 -15.33 -12.80 -2.93
CA ASP A 108 -15.91 -11.48 -3.15
C ASP A 108 -16.00 -11.12 -4.64
N MET A 109 -15.53 -11.97 -5.55
CA MET A 109 -15.61 -11.74 -6.99
C MET A 109 -17.04 -11.46 -7.47
N PRO A 110 -18.10 -12.19 -7.05
CA PRO A 110 -19.47 -11.88 -7.45
C PRO A 110 -19.93 -10.49 -7.00
N PHE A 111 -19.54 -10.07 -5.79
CA PHE A 111 -19.86 -8.74 -5.29
C PHE A 111 -19.18 -7.67 -6.14
N VAL A 112 -17.88 -7.83 -6.43
CA VAL A 112 -17.12 -6.86 -7.24
C VAL A 112 -17.67 -6.80 -8.66
N CYS A 113 -18.00 -7.94 -9.27
CA CYS A 113 -18.65 -8.01 -10.58
C CYS A 113 -19.98 -7.25 -10.59
N SER A 114 -20.86 -7.51 -9.61
CA SER A 114 -22.16 -6.85 -9.48
C SER A 114 -22.02 -5.34 -9.24
N HIS A 115 -21.06 -4.93 -8.40
CA HIS A 115 -20.84 -3.53 -8.07
C HIS A 115 -20.42 -2.68 -9.29
N HIS A 116 -19.62 -3.27 -10.19
CA HIS A 116 -19.10 -2.57 -11.37
C HIS A 116 -19.84 -2.88 -12.67
N GLY A 117 -20.76 -3.86 -12.66
CA GLY A 117 -21.43 -4.35 -13.87
C GLY A 117 -20.48 -5.03 -14.86
N LEU A 118 -19.46 -5.73 -14.34
CA LEU A 118 -18.41 -6.39 -15.13
C LEU A 118 -18.43 -7.90 -14.91
N THR A 119 -17.94 -8.63 -15.90
CA THR A 119 -17.71 -10.08 -15.81
C THR A 119 -16.44 -10.41 -15.02
N PRO A 120 -16.30 -11.62 -14.44
CA PRO A 120 -15.06 -12.07 -13.79
C PRO A 120 -13.83 -11.94 -14.70
N GLU A 121 -13.99 -12.20 -16.01
CA GLU A 121 -12.96 -12.06 -17.03
C GLU A 121 -12.51 -10.60 -17.19
N GLU A 122 -13.47 -9.67 -17.21
CA GLU A 122 -13.17 -8.24 -17.28
C GLU A 122 -12.49 -7.75 -16.01
N ILE A 123 -12.97 -8.15 -14.82
CA ILE A 123 -12.31 -7.80 -13.55
C ILE A 123 -10.87 -8.30 -13.54
N ALA A 124 -10.64 -9.58 -13.86
CA ALA A 124 -9.31 -10.17 -13.87
C ALA A 124 -8.38 -9.47 -14.87
N ARG A 125 -8.88 -9.15 -16.08
CA ARG A 125 -8.11 -8.44 -17.11
C ARG A 125 -7.75 -7.03 -16.68
N LEU A 126 -8.71 -6.28 -16.14
CA LEU A 126 -8.48 -4.92 -15.65
C LEU A 126 -7.52 -4.89 -14.46
N HIS A 127 -7.65 -5.85 -13.55
CA HIS A 127 -6.79 -5.97 -12.39
C HIS A 127 -5.37 -6.41 -12.75
N ALA A 128 -5.19 -7.29 -13.73
CA ALA A 128 -3.86 -7.77 -14.15
C ALA A 128 -3.13 -6.84 -15.13
N ALA A 129 -3.83 -5.88 -15.75
CA ALA A 129 -3.25 -4.99 -16.75
C ALA A 129 -2.17 -4.03 -16.21
N PRO A 130 -2.34 -3.34 -15.06
CA PRO A 130 -1.35 -2.40 -14.57
C PRO A 130 -0.16 -3.07 -13.89
N GLU A 131 0.96 -2.34 -13.84
CA GLU A 131 2.02 -2.58 -12.88
C GLU A 131 1.74 -1.79 -11.61
N TYR A 132 1.69 -2.51 -10.49
CA TYR A 132 1.42 -1.94 -9.19
C TYR A 132 2.72 -1.50 -8.53
N VAL A 133 2.82 -0.25 -8.10
CA VAL A 133 4.02 0.25 -7.42
C VAL A 133 3.83 0.15 -5.91
N VAL A 134 4.83 -0.36 -5.19
CA VAL A 134 4.85 -0.41 -3.73
C VAL A 134 5.10 1.00 -3.20
N PHE A 135 4.06 1.64 -2.66
CA PHE A 135 4.09 3.04 -2.22
C PHE A 135 4.60 3.21 -0.78
N ALA A 136 4.09 2.38 0.13
CA ALA A 136 4.33 2.48 1.55
C ALA A 136 4.41 1.08 2.18
N PRO A 137 5.05 0.92 3.36
CA PRO A 137 4.99 -0.32 4.12
C PRO A 137 3.55 -0.75 4.39
N GLY A 138 3.29 -2.06 4.33
CA GLY A 138 1.99 -2.65 4.63
C GLY A 138 1.81 -2.87 6.13
N THR A 139 0.73 -3.57 6.49
CA THR A 139 0.44 -3.92 7.90
C THR A 139 1.40 -4.95 8.48
N GLY A 140 2.11 -5.70 7.64
CA GLY A 140 3.11 -6.69 8.03
C GLY A 140 4.40 -6.51 7.24
N PRO A 141 5.51 -7.09 7.70
CA PRO A 141 6.80 -6.93 7.04
C PRO A 141 6.79 -7.54 5.64
N GLY A 142 7.45 -6.87 4.70
CA GLY A 142 7.80 -7.40 3.38
C GLY A 142 6.76 -7.26 2.25
N PHE A 143 5.48 -6.98 2.56
CA PHE A 143 4.53 -6.47 1.57
C PHE A 143 4.18 -5.01 1.86
N GLY A 144 3.98 -4.22 0.81
CA GLY A 144 3.59 -2.82 0.91
C GLY A 144 2.26 -2.53 0.23
N TYR A 145 1.71 -1.37 0.54
CA TYR A 145 0.50 -0.88 -0.13
C TYR A 145 0.79 -0.61 -1.60
N LEU A 146 -0.06 -1.15 -2.47
CA LEU A 146 0.09 -1.05 -3.91
C LEU A 146 -0.71 0.13 -4.47
N PHE A 147 -0.07 0.90 -5.35
CA PHE A 147 -0.69 1.95 -6.15
C PHE A 147 -0.76 1.53 -7.62
N GLY A 148 -1.82 1.94 -8.32
CA GLY A 148 -1.98 1.70 -9.77
C GLY A 148 -3.21 0.89 -10.17
N LEU A 149 -4.13 0.61 -9.23
CA LEU A 149 -5.40 -0.05 -9.56
C LEU A 149 -6.17 0.78 -10.61
N ASP A 150 -6.75 0.09 -11.60
CA ASP A 150 -7.63 0.73 -12.59
C ASP A 150 -8.84 1.37 -11.88
N GLN A 151 -9.12 2.63 -12.18
CA GLN A 151 -10.19 3.39 -11.51
C GLN A 151 -11.57 2.74 -11.65
N ARG A 152 -11.79 1.95 -12.71
CA ARG A 152 -13.02 1.18 -12.91
C ARG A 152 -13.21 0.05 -11.91
N LEU A 153 -12.19 -0.26 -11.11
CA LEU A 153 -12.24 -1.29 -10.07
C LEU A 153 -12.25 -0.71 -8.66
N PHE A 154 -12.32 0.62 -8.50
CA PHE A 154 -12.32 1.24 -7.17
C PHE A 154 -13.53 0.78 -6.36
N THR A 155 -13.30 -0.05 -5.36
CA THR A 155 -14.36 -0.74 -4.60
C THR A 155 -14.27 -0.33 -3.14
N PRO A 156 -15.26 0.36 -2.55
CA PRO A 156 -15.20 0.80 -1.16
C PRO A 156 -14.88 -0.33 -0.20
N ARG A 157 -14.08 -0.06 0.85
CA ARG A 157 -13.84 -1.04 1.90
C ARG A 157 -15.14 -1.38 2.64
N ARG A 158 -15.25 -2.61 3.12
CA ARG A 158 -16.33 -3.02 4.04
C ARG A 158 -16.27 -2.15 5.30
N LYS A 159 -17.44 -1.68 5.75
CA LYS A 159 -17.58 -0.96 7.01
C LYS A 159 -17.31 -1.87 8.22
N VAL A 160 -17.70 -3.13 8.12
CA VAL A 160 -17.46 -4.17 9.12
C VAL A 160 -16.50 -5.19 8.51
N PRO A 161 -15.29 -5.37 9.05
CA PRO A 161 -14.35 -6.38 8.57
C PRO A 161 -14.95 -7.80 8.68
N GLU A 162 -14.63 -8.66 7.72
CA GLU A 162 -15.03 -10.07 7.71
C GLU A 162 -13.82 -10.98 7.84
N MET A 163 -14.04 -12.18 8.40
CA MET A 163 -13.01 -13.22 8.43
C MET A 163 -12.83 -13.81 7.03
N ARG A 164 -11.60 -13.75 6.51
CA ARG A 164 -11.23 -14.34 5.23
C ARG A 164 -10.04 -15.27 5.39
N ALA A 165 -9.97 -16.31 4.56
CA ALA A 165 -8.87 -17.26 4.55
C ALA A 165 -7.53 -16.55 4.28
N ILE A 166 -6.43 -17.06 4.85
CA ILE A 166 -5.09 -16.56 4.58
C ILE A 166 -4.40 -17.51 3.59
N GLY A 167 -3.69 -16.97 2.59
CA GLY A 167 -2.99 -17.76 1.59
C GLY A 167 -2.81 -17.04 0.26
N GLY A 168 -2.06 -15.94 0.25
CA GLY A 168 -1.74 -15.21 -0.98
C GLY A 168 -2.93 -14.48 -1.59
N LEU A 169 -3.88 -14.04 -0.76
CA LEU A 169 -5.09 -13.37 -1.24
C LEU A 169 -4.76 -12.13 -2.08
N VAL A 170 -5.46 -12.01 -3.20
CA VAL A 170 -5.49 -10.80 -4.02
C VAL A 170 -6.82 -10.12 -3.76
N SER A 171 -6.77 -8.87 -3.29
CA SER A 171 -7.96 -8.17 -2.83
C SER A 171 -7.97 -6.69 -3.21
N ILE A 172 -9.17 -6.11 -3.27
CA ILE A 172 -9.40 -4.69 -3.58
C ILE A 172 -10.02 -3.98 -2.37
N GLY A 173 -9.54 -2.78 -2.09
CA GLY A 173 -10.06 -1.91 -1.05
C GLY A 173 -9.84 -0.43 -1.38
N GLY A 174 -10.92 0.32 -1.58
CA GLY A 174 -10.88 1.68 -2.09
C GLY A 174 -10.20 1.73 -3.46
N ALA A 175 -9.20 2.60 -3.59
CA ALA A 175 -8.40 2.80 -4.80
C ALA A 175 -7.16 1.88 -4.87
N GLN A 176 -7.10 0.83 -4.04
CA GLN A 176 -5.90 0.02 -3.85
C GLN A 176 -6.17 -1.47 -4.10
N SER A 177 -5.13 -2.16 -4.53
CA SER A 177 -5.04 -3.62 -4.52
C SER A 177 -4.05 -4.08 -3.45
N ASN A 178 -4.19 -5.31 -2.97
CA ASN A 178 -3.31 -5.90 -1.98
C ASN A 178 -2.97 -7.33 -2.35
N LEU A 179 -1.73 -7.72 -2.06
CA LEU A 179 -1.25 -9.10 -2.10
C LEU A 179 -0.99 -9.58 -0.66
N GLY A 180 -1.73 -10.61 -0.24
CA GLY A 180 -1.62 -11.20 1.08
C GLY A 180 -0.40 -12.11 1.24
N ALA A 181 -0.02 -12.36 2.49
CA ALA A 181 1.03 -13.32 2.85
C ALA A 181 0.67 -14.76 2.44
N PRO A 182 1.68 -15.62 2.14
CA PRO A 182 1.44 -17.04 1.96
C PRO A 182 0.83 -17.66 3.21
N ARG A 183 0.19 -18.81 3.04
CA ARG A 183 -0.32 -19.58 4.17
C ARG A 183 0.85 -20.24 4.89
N ARG A 184 0.97 -20.03 6.20
CA ARG A 184 1.92 -20.72 7.06
C ARG A 184 1.26 -21.91 7.76
N ALA A 185 2.02 -22.99 7.97
CA ALA A 185 1.48 -24.23 8.56
C ALA A 185 1.04 -24.05 10.02
N ASP A 186 1.78 -23.23 10.76
CA ASP A 186 1.58 -22.86 12.17
C ASP A 186 0.85 -21.52 12.34
N GLY A 187 0.47 -20.87 11.24
CA GLY A 187 -0.18 -19.57 11.24
C GLY A 187 -1.71 -19.63 11.37
N PRO A 188 -2.36 -18.48 11.61
CA PRO A 188 -3.82 -18.38 11.56
C PRO A 188 -4.33 -18.79 10.17
N LYS A 189 -5.46 -19.51 10.14
CA LYS A 189 -6.10 -19.93 8.88
C LYS A 189 -6.93 -18.83 8.23
N ALA A 190 -7.38 -17.87 9.04
CA ALA A 190 -8.19 -16.74 8.61
C ALA A 190 -7.86 -15.49 9.43
N GLY A 191 -8.10 -14.31 8.87
CA GLY A 191 -7.92 -13.02 9.53
C GLY A 191 -9.01 -12.02 9.16
N PRO A 192 -9.25 -11.00 9.99
CA PRO A 192 -10.23 -9.97 9.69
C PRO A 192 -9.72 -9.06 8.56
N THR A 193 -10.54 -8.82 7.55
CA THR A 193 -10.23 -7.88 6.49
C THR A 193 -11.46 -7.09 6.05
N GLY A 194 -11.27 -5.80 5.80
CA GLY A 194 -12.27 -4.95 5.16
C GLY A 194 -12.17 -4.91 3.64
N TRP A 195 -11.27 -5.69 3.04
CA TRP A 195 -11.02 -5.73 1.60
C TRP A 195 -11.81 -6.86 0.93
N HIS A 196 -12.09 -6.71 -0.36
CA HIS A 196 -12.81 -7.68 -1.16
C HIS A 196 -11.82 -8.62 -1.85
N SER A 197 -11.84 -9.91 -1.49
CA SER A 197 -10.97 -10.94 -2.05
C SER A 197 -11.47 -11.39 -3.42
N ILE A 198 -10.69 -11.15 -4.47
CA ILE A 198 -11.03 -11.46 -5.86
C ILE A 198 -10.25 -12.65 -6.42
N GLY A 199 -9.32 -13.21 -5.64
CA GLY A 199 -8.51 -14.35 -6.04
C GLY A 199 -7.36 -14.59 -5.08
N HIS A 200 -6.42 -15.44 -5.48
CA HIS A 200 -5.19 -15.68 -4.73
C HIS A 200 -4.04 -16.16 -5.60
N SER A 201 -2.83 -16.09 -5.05
CA SER A 201 -1.61 -16.69 -5.60
C SER A 201 -1.12 -17.80 -4.66
N PRO A 202 -1.29 -19.09 -4.99
CA PRO A 202 -0.88 -20.20 -4.14
C PRO A 202 0.63 -20.22 -3.85
N GLU A 203 1.43 -19.83 -4.84
CA GLU A 203 2.89 -19.85 -4.79
C GLU A 203 3.46 -18.46 -4.50
N VAL A 204 2.73 -17.62 -3.76
CA VAL A 204 3.24 -16.30 -3.40
C VAL A 204 4.50 -16.47 -2.52
N PRO A 205 5.63 -15.81 -2.85
CA PRO A 205 6.85 -15.87 -2.04
C PRO A 205 6.64 -15.24 -0.67
N GLU A 206 7.45 -15.70 0.30
CA GLU A 206 7.45 -15.12 1.64
C GLU A 206 7.90 -13.64 1.58
N PRO A 207 7.04 -12.68 2.01
CA PRO A 207 7.35 -11.26 1.95
C PRO A 207 8.56 -10.87 2.78
N PHE A 208 8.76 -11.50 3.94
CA PHE A 208 9.84 -11.17 4.85
C PHE A 208 10.57 -12.41 5.35
N ASP A 209 11.88 -12.42 5.21
CA ASP A 209 12.74 -13.54 5.61
C ASP A 209 14.09 -13.01 6.11
N LEU A 210 14.40 -13.29 7.39
CA LEU A 210 15.67 -12.91 8.01
C LEU A 210 16.89 -13.62 7.39
N ALA A 211 16.68 -14.79 6.76
CA ALA A 211 17.74 -15.53 6.09
C ALA A 211 18.01 -15.03 4.67
N ARG A 212 17.16 -14.14 4.13
CA ARG A 212 17.30 -13.58 2.78
C ARG A 212 18.24 -12.38 2.76
N GLU A 213 19.04 -12.27 1.71
CA GLU A 213 19.76 -11.03 1.38
C GLU A 213 18.76 -9.93 1.01
N GLY A 214 18.67 -8.90 1.86
CA GLY A 214 17.55 -7.97 1.84
C GLY A 214 16.31 -8.62 2.44
N VAL A 215 16.11 -8.40 3.75
CA VAL A 215 15.07 -9.06 4.56
C VAL A 215 13.64 -8.91 4.01
N ASN A 216 13.38 -7.86 3.23
CA ASN A 216 12.11 -7.63 2.55
C ASN A 216 12.18 -8.10 1.09
N LEU A 217 11.16 -8.84 0.65
CA LEU A 217 11.00 -9.23 -0.75
C LEU A 217 10.88 -8.02 -1.66
N LEU A 218 10.08 -7.03 -1.27
CA LEU A 218 9.83 -5.81 -2.01
C LEU A 218 10.18 -4.59 -1.15
N ALA A 219 10.82 -3.61 -1.78
CA ALA A 219 11.06 -2.29 -1.23
C ALA A 219 10.08 -1.28 -1.84
N MET A 220 9.99 -0.09 -1.23
CA MET A 220 9.28 1.04 -1.85
C MET A 220 9.87 1.34 -3.23
N GLY A 221 8.99 1.55 -4.22
CA GLY A 221 9.36 1.74 -5.62
C GLY A 221 9.49 0.44 -6.43
N ASP A 222 9.60 -0.72 -5.79
CA ASP A 222 9.45 -2.00 -6.49
C ASP A 222 8.01 -2.15 -7.01
N ARG A 223 7.84 -3.05 -7.97
CA ARG A 223 6.57 -3.26 -8.67
C ARG A 223 6.08 -4.68 -8.56
N VAL A 224 4.76 -4.85 -8.55
CA VAL A 224 4.07 -6.12 -8.67
C VAL A 224 3.29 -6.13 -9.96
N ARG A 225 3.45 -7.18 -10.77
CA ARG A 225 2.64 -7.40 -11.97
C ARG A 225 1.87 -8.70 -11.79
N PHE A 226 0.55 -8.60 -11.67
CA PHE A 226 -0.29 -9.79 -11.62
C PHE A 226 -0.42 -10.41 -13.01
N ARG A 227 -0.34 -11.74 -13.08
CA ARG A 227 -0.59 -12.52 -14.29
C ARG A 227 -1.82 -13.38 -14.06
N ILE A 228 -2.75 -13.41 -15.02
CA ILE A 228 -3.91 -14.31 -14.94
C ILE A 228 -3.39 -15.73 -15.17
N ALA A 229 -3.37 -16.56 -14.12
CA ALA A 229 -3.04 -17.98 -14.24
C ALA A 229 -4.27 -18.76 -14.72
N ARG A 230 -5.43 -18.47 -14.13
CA ARG A 230 -6.76 -18.91 -14.57
C ARG A 230 -7.85 -18.12 -13.86
N ILE A 231 -9.09 -18.32 -14.29
CA ILE A 231 -10.30 -17.75 -13.68
C ILE A 231 -11.20 -18.92 -13.33
N GLU A 232 -11.56 -19.03 -12.06
CA GLU A 232 -12.44 -20.06 -11.54
C GLU A 232 -13.88 -19.53 -11.42
N PRO A 233 -14.89 -20.38 -11.66
CA PRO A 233 -16.27 -20.01 -11.43
C PRO A 233 -16.49 -19.67 -9.96
N SER A 234 -17.40 -18.71 -9.71
CA SER A 234 -17.83 -18.34 -8.36
C SER A 234 -18.93 -19.24 -7.83
#